data_AF-A0A7I9WB73-F1
#
_entry.id   AF-A0A7I9WB73-F1
#
_cell.length_a   1.000
_cell.length_b   1.000
_cell.length_c   1.000
_cell.angle_alpha   90.00
_cell.angle_beta   90.00
_cell.angle_gamma   90.00
#
_symmetry.space_group_name_H-M   'P 1'
#
loop_
_entity.id
_entity.type
_entity.pdbx_description
1 polymer ?
#
loop_
_entity_poly.entity_id
_entity_poly.type
_entity_poly.pdbx_seq_one_letter_code
_entity_poly.pdbx_strand_id
1 'polypeptide(L)'
;MNGEPDLWIGGQWRHASDGGTREIINPADGSVVAVVDEATPDDARDAVAAACRAFDDGAWPSTPVTERAALLDRVADLLERDKELLAELETRDTGKTLAESRIDIDDVTAVFR
;
A
#
# COMPACT_ATOMS: atom_id res chain seq x y z
N MET A 1 4.28 8.94 11.33
CA MET A 1 5.09 7.80 10.86
C MET A 1 6.42 7.70 11.63
N ASN A 2 6.43 7.92 12.95
CA ASN A 2 7.57 7.54 13.80
C ASN A 2 7.02 6.60 14.88
N GLY A 3 7.32 5.32 14.77
CA GLY A 3 6.95 4.28 15.74
C GLY A 3 5.55 3.65 15.56
N GLU A 4 4.82 4.00 14.50
CA GLU A 4 3.65 3.25 14.09
C GLU A 4 4.07 2.11 13.15
N PRO A 5 3.38 0.96 13.18
CA PRO A 5 3.70 -0.18 12.32
C PRO A 5 3.33 0.03 10.84
N ASP A 6 4.18 -0.42 9.92
CA ASP A 6 4.00 -0.26 8.48
C ASP A 6 3.52 -1.52 7.74
N LEU A 7 3.63 -2.72 8.35
CA LEU A 7 3.20 -3.95 7.67
C LEU A 7 1.69 -4.16 7.84
N TRP A 8 0.93 -4.19 6.74
CA TRP A 8 -0.49 -4.55 6.76
C TRP A 8 -0.70 -6.05 6.49
N ILE A 9 -0.84 -6.84 7.56
CA ILE A 9 -0.92 -8.31 7.49
C ILE A 9 -2.17 -8.80 8.24
N GLY A 10 -3.06 -9.51 7.54
CA GLY A 10 -4.26 -10.09 8.15
C GLY A 10 -5.26 -9.06 8.67
N GLY A 11 -5.30 -7.87 8.06
CA GLY A 11 -6.21 -6.79 8.46
C GLY A 11 -5.73 -5.97 9.66
N GLN A 12 -4.44 -6.05 9.99
CA GLN A 12 -3.83 -5.32 11.11
C GLN A 12 -2.48 -4.73 10.70
N TRP A 13 -2.17 -3.55 11.22
CA TRP A 13 -0.83 -2.98 11.16
C TRP A 13 0.08 -3.68 12.18
N ARG A 14 1.25 -4.15 11.73
CA ARG A 14 2.25 -4.87 12.52
C ARG A 14 3.65 -4.34 12.23
N HIS A 15 4.51 -4.35 13.24
CA HIS A 15 5.94 -4.14 13.02
C HIS A 15 6.58 -5.36 12.37
N ALA A 16 7.77 -5.18 11.78
CA ALA A 16 8.60 -6.30 11.35
C ALA A 16 8.85 -7.27 12.53
N SER A 17 8.77 -8.56 12.26
CA SER A 17 8.88 -9.61 13.30
C SER A 17 10.21 -9.61 14.05
N ASP A 18 11.29 -9.09 13.45
CA ASP A 18 12.60 -8.91 14.08
C ASP A 18 12.91 -7.46 14.45
N GLY A 19 11.96 -6.54 14.25
CA GLY A 19 12.15 -5.09 14.45
C GLY A 19 13.05 -4.43 13.40
N GLY A 20 13.33 -5.09 12.28
CA GLY A 20 14.10 -4.55 11.17
C GLY A 20 13.42 -3.35 10.52
N THR A 21 14.22 -2.38 10.09
CA THR A 21 13.74 -1.17 9.40
C THR A 21 14.65 -0.80 8.24
N ARG A 22 14.12 -0.08 7.24
CA ARG A 22 14.87 0.45 6.09
C ARG A 22 14.58 1.93 5.89
N GLU A 23 15.62 2.70 5.57
CA GLU A 23 15.48 4.07 5.09
C GLU A 23 15.09 4.09 3.61
N ILE A 24 14.05 4.85 3.29
CA ILE A 24 13.64 5.18 1.92
C ILE A 24 14.29 6.51 1.56
N ILE A 25 15.09 6.50 0.51
CA ILE A 25 15.94 7.64 0.13
C ILE A 25 15.36 8.33 -1.08
N ASN A 26 15.23 9.65 -1.00
CA ASN A 26 14.85 10.49 -2.13
C ASN A 26 15.99 10.47 -3.16
N PRO A 27 15.77 9.95 -4.38
CA PRO A 27 16.83 9.84 -5.37
C PRO A 27 17.30 11.18 -5.93
N ALA A 28 16.53 12.26 -5.75
CA ALA A 28 16.88 13.59 -6.27
C ALA A 28 17.97 14.30 -5.46
N ASP A 29 18.00 14.10 -4.14
CA ASP A 29 18.87 14.84 -3.22
C ASP A 29 19.53 14.00 -2.11
N GLY A 30 19.19 12.72 -2.01
CA GLY A 30 19.72 11.81 -0.99
C GLY A 30 19.12 11.99 0.40
N SER A 31 18.07 12.81 0.55
CA SER A 31 17.37 12.95 1.83
C SER A 31 16.55 11.70 2.18
N VAL A 32 16.33 11.46 3.47
CA VAL A 32 15.44 10.37 3.92
C VAL A 32 13.98 10.82 3.78
N VAL A 33 13.19 10.04 3.03
CA VAL A 33 11.74 10.25 2.85
C VAL A 33 10.97 9.65 4.03
N ALA A 34 11.30 8.41 4.39
CA ALA A 34 10.68 7.65 5.46
C ALA A 34 11.64 6.58 6.00
N VAL A 35 11.37 6.08 7.20
CA VAL A 35 11.95 4.84 7.73
C VAL A 35 10.79 3.87 7.90
N VAL A 36 10.86 2.71 7.25
CA VAL A 36 9.77 1.73 7.20
C VAL A 36 10.18 0.40 7.82
N ASP A 37 9.22 -0.35 8.36
CA ASP A 37 9.44 -1.75 8.76
C ASP A 37 9.94 -2.61 7.57
N GLU A 38 11.03 -3.34 7.77
CA GLU A 38 11.61 -4.27 6.78
C GLU A 38 11.09 -5.68 7.04
N ALA A 39 10.10 -6.13 6.27
CA ALA A 39 9.48 -7.43 6.47
C ALA A 39 10.49 -8.60 6.34
N THR A 40 10.40 -9.56 7.27
CA THR A 40 11.21 -10.79 7.22
C THR A 40 10.53 -11.89 6.40
N PRO A 41 11.23 -13.00 6.10
CA PRO A 41 10.60 -14.18 5.54
C PRO A 41 9.45 -14.75 6.39
N ASP A 42 9.47 -14.56 7.72
CA ASP A 42 8.39 -15.00 8.60
C ASP A 42 7.16 -14.09 8.48
N ASP A 43 7.34 -12.77 8.36
CA ASP A 43 6.24 -11.85 8.07
C ASP A 43 5.58 -12.17 6.72
N ALA A 44 6.39 -12.53 5.72
CA ALA A 44 5.88 -12.97 4.43
C ALA A 44 5.06 -14.27 4.53
N ARG A 45 5.53 -15.26 5.32
CA ARG A 45 4.77 -16.49 5.58
C ARG A 45 3.45 -16.22 6.28
N ASP A 46 3.45 -15.32 7.26
CA ASP A 46 2.25 -14.87 7.96
C ASP A 46 1.25 -14.20 7.02
N ALA A 47 1.73 -13.34 6.12
CA ALA A 47 0.91 -12.68 5.09
C ALA A 47 0.26 -13.69 4.14
N VAL A 48 1.04 -14.67 3.64
CA VAL A 48 0.51 -15.75 2.80
C VAL A 48 -0.53 -16.57 3.56
N ALA A 49 -0.25 -16.97 4.80
CA ALA A 49 -1.19 -17.72 5.60
C ALA A 49 -2.49 -16.94 5.88
N ALA A 50 -2.40 -15.62 6.09
CA ALA A 50 -3.56 -14.75 6.26
C ALA A 50 -4.39 -14.63 4.98
N ALA A 51 -3.73 -14.49 3.82
CA ALA A 51 -4.41 -14.47 2.52
C ALA A 51 -5.10 -15.81 2.22
N CYS A 52 -4.45 -16.95 2.50
CA CYS A 52 -5.06 -18.28 2.37
C CYS A 52 -6.29 -18.40 3.26
N ARG A 53 -6.23 -18.03 4.55
CA ARG A 53 -7.41 -18.05 5.42
C ARG A 53 -8.54 -17.15 4.93
N ALA A 54 -8.22 -15.95 4.43
CA ALA A 54 -9.23 -15.04 3.87
C ALA A 54 -9.92 -15.62 2.63
N PHE A 55 -9.22 -16.46 1.86
CA PHE A 55 -9.75 -17.15 0.70
C PHE A 55 -10.48 -18.46 1.06
N ASP A 56 -9.88 -19.34 1.85
CA ASP A 56 -10.43 -20.67 2.13
C ASP A 56 -11.58 -20.62 3.14
N ASP A 57 -11.46 -19.79 4.18
CA ASP A 57 -12.38 -19.73 5.32
C ASP A 57 -13.18 -18.42 5.38
N GLY A 58 -12.74 -17.40 4.63
CA GLY A 58 -13.33 -16.06 4.65
C GLY A 58 -14.50 -15.89 3.68
N ALA A 59 -15.19 -14.75 3.81
CA ALA A 59 -16.35 -14.45 2.96
C ALA A 59 -15.96 -14.07 1.52
N TRP A 60 -14.73 -13.58 1.30
CA TRP A 60 -14.30 -12.91 0.07
C TRP A 60 -14.56 -13.68 -1.25
N PRO A 61 -14.26 -15.00 -1.36
CA PRO A 61 -14.53 -15.73 -2.60
C PRO A 61 -16.03 -15.87 -2.88
N SER A 62 -16.86 -15.88 -1.82
CA SER A 62 -18.32 -15.99 -1.92
C SER A 62 -19.03 -14.64 -1.97
N THR A 63 -18.34 -13.53 -1.70
CA THR A 63 -18.90 -12.17 -1.77
C THR A 63 -19.52 -11.93 -3.15
N PRO A 64 -20.74 -11.37 -3.24
CA PRO A 64 -21.35 -11.05 -4.53
C PRO A 64 -20.46 -10.16 -5.40
N VAL A 65 -20.47 -10.38 -6.72
CA VAL A 65 -19.69 -9.59 -7.68
C VAL A 65 -19.98 -8.09 -7.53
N THR A 66 -21.24 -7.72 -7.30
CA THR A 66 -21.67 -6.33 -7.13
C THR A 66 -21.06 -5.67 -5.88
N GLU A 67 -20.89 -6.42 -4.80
CA GLU A 67 -20.27 -5.89 -3.57
C GLU A 67 -18.75 -5.74 -3.75
N ARG A 68 -18.10 -6.69 -4.44
CA ARG A 68 -16.67 -6.54 -4.79
C ARG A 68 -16.43 -5.37 -5.73
N ALA A 69 -17.28 -5.18 -6.73
CA ALA A 69 -17.21 -4.03 -7.65
C ALA A 69 -17.37 -2.71 -6.89
N ALA A 70 -18.38 -2.60 -6.02
CA ALA A 70 -18.59 -1.42 -5.19
C ALA A 70 -17.40 -1.12 -4.26
N LEU A 71 -16.67 -2.16 -3.80
CA LEU A 71 -15.44 -1.96 -3.04
C LEU A 71 -14.31 -1.36 -3.91
N LEU A 72 -14.15 -1.85 -5.15
CA LEU A 72 -13.15 -1.31 -6.08
C LEU A 72 -13.46 0.15 -6.46
N ASP A 73 -14.73 0.46 -6.73
CA ASP A 73 -15.20 1.84 -6.95
C ASP A 73 -14.84 2.75 -5.77
N ARG A 74 -15.05 2.25 -4.54
CA ARG A 74 -14.70 3.01 -3.33
C ARG A 74 -13.17 3.20 -3.19
N VAL A 75 -12.35 2.26 -3.67
CA VAL A 75 -10.90 2.44 -3.72
C VAL A 75 -10.55 3.56 -4.71
N ALA A 76 -11.17 3.58 -5.89
CA ALA A 76 -10.98 4.65 -6.86
C ALA A 76 -11.36 6.03 -6.28
N ASP A 77 -12.50 6.13 -5.58
CA ASP A 77 -12.90 7.38 -4.91
C ASP A 77 -11.88 7.87 -3.88
N LEU A 78 -11.24 6.95 -3.15
CA LEU A 78 -10.20 7.28 -2.18
C LEU A 78 -8.90 7.73 -2.85
N LEU A 79 -8.52 7.10 -3.97
CA LEU A 79 -7.37 7.50 -4.77
C LEU A 79 -7.56 8.90 -5.37
N GLU A 80 -8.75 9.20 -5.91
CA GLU A 80 -9.10 10.53 -6.44
C GLU A 80 -9.08 11.59 -5.33
N ARG A 81 -9.64 11.28 -4.15
CA ARG A 81 -9.62 12.17 -2.98
C ARG A 81 -8.21 12.53 -2.55
N ASP A 82 -7.32 11.54 -2.48
CA ASP A 82 -5.97 11.68 -1.92
C ASP A 82 -4.88 11.91 -3.00
N LYS A 83 -5.29 12.20 -4.24
CA LYS A 83 -4.40 12.26 -5.41
C LYS A 83 -3.13 13.07 -5.21
N GLU A 84 -3.27 14.29 -4.70
CA GLU A 84 -2.12 15.19 -4.53
C GLU A 84 -1.12 14.66 -3.51
N LEU A 85 -1.60 14.08 -2.40
CA LEU A 85 -0.74 13.45 -1.40
C LEU A 85 0.00 12.25 -1.99
N LEU A 86 -0.70 11.37 -2.70
CA LEU A 86 -0.09 10.19 -3.31
C LEU A 86 0.93 10.56 -4.40
N ALA A 87 0.64 11.58 -5.21
CA ALA A 87 1.57 12.05 -6.24
C ALA A 87 2.85 12.66 -5.66
N GLU A 88 2.76 13.38 -4.52
CA GLU A 88 3.93 13.88 -3.81
C GLU A 88 4.78 12.75 -3.23
N LEU A 89 4.15 11.69 -2.67
CA LEU A 89 4.85 10.51 -2.17
C LEU A 89 5.59 9.78 -3.31
N GLU A 90 4.91 9.50 -4.40
CA GLU A 90 5.47 8.85 -5.59
C GLU A 90 6.65 9.64 -6.16
N THR A 91 6.52 10.96 -6.27
CA THR A 91 7.61 11.86 -6.72
C THR A 91 8.84 11.74 -5.83
N ARG A 92 8.65 11.75 -4.51
CA ARG A 92 9.75 11.72 -3.54
C ARG A 92 10.43 10.37 -3.48
N ASP A 93 9.69 9.28 -3.66
CA ASP A 93 10.23 7.93 -3.59
C ASP A 93 10.94 7.53 -4.89
N THR A 94 10.36 7.86 -6.05
CA THR A 94 10.90 7.41 -7.34
C THR A 94 11.74 8.45 -8.08
N GLY A 95 11.63 9.74 -7.73
CA GLY A 95 12.31 10.85 -8.41
C GLY A 95 11.70 11.29 -9.75
N LYS A 96 10.53 10.76 -10.14
CA LYS A 96 9.82 11.23 -11.34
C LYS A 96 9.25 12.63 -11.09
N THR A 97 8.86 13.37 -12.13
CA THR A 97 8.27 14.69 -11.91
C THR A 97 6.89 14.59 -11.25
N LEU A 98 6.49 15.64 -10.52
CA LEU A 98 5.13 15.70 -9.93
C LEU A 98 4.02 15.64 -10.99
N ALA A 99 4.29 16.13 -12.20
CA ALA A 99 3.34 16.04 -13.31
C ALA A 99 3.14 14.58 -13.75
N GLU A 100 4.22 13.80 -13.88
CA GLU A 100 4.15 12.37 -14.18
C GLU A 100 3.46 11.59 -13.07
N SER A 101 3.80 11.87 -11.80
CA SER A 101 3.16 11.19 -10.66
C SER A 101 1.65 11.43 -10.60
N ARG A 102 1.18 12.66 -10.90
CA ARG A 102 -0.26 12.94 -10.96
C ARG A 102 -0.97 12.13 -12.05
N ILE A 103 -0.31 11.92 -13.19
CA ILE A 103 -0.82 11.08 -14.27
C ILE A 103 -0.89 9.62 -13.80
N ASP A 104 0.15 9.12 -13.12
CA ASP A 104 0.14 7.76 -12.59
C ASP A 104 -1.01 7.52 -11.60
N ILE A 105 -1.32 8.49 -10.72
CA ILE A 105 -2.48 8.35 -9.82
C ILE A 105 -3.80 8.38 -10.58
N ASP A 106 -3.93 9.18 -11.66
CA ASP A 106 -5.11 9.14 -12.52
C ASP A 106 -5.26 7.77 -13.21
N ASP A 107 -4.17 7.22 -13.72
CA ASP A 107 -4.15 5.92 -14.40
C ASP A 107 -4.50 4.78 -13.44
N VAL A 108 -3.93 4.77 -12.22
CA VAL A 108 -4.28 3.78 -11.19
C VAL A 108 -5.74 3.93 -10.76
N THR A 109 -6.24 5.16 -10.60
CA THR A 109 -7.65 5.41 -10.29
C THR A 109 -8.57 4.85 -11.39
N ALA A 110 -8.20 5.03 -12.66
CA ALA A 110 -8.94 4.48 -13.79
C ALA A 110 -8.93 2.95 -13.85
N VAL A 111 -7.85 2.29 -13.42
CA VAL A 111 -7.75 0.82 -13.35
C VAL A 111 -8.71 0.22 -12.32
N PHE A 112 -8.97 0.92 -11.21
CA PHE A 112 -9.92 0.46 -10.18
C PHE A 112 -11.40 0.69 -10.54
N ARG A 113 -11.67 1.45 -11.60
CA ARG A 113 -13.01 1.90 -12.01
C ARG A 113 -13.69 1.00 -13.05
#